data_AF-A0A7J3ZQZ6-F1
#
_entry.id   AF-A0A7J3ZQZ6-F1
#
_cell.length_a   1.000
_cell.length_b   1.000
_cell.length_c   1.000
_cell.angle_alpha   90.00
_cell.angle_beta   90.00
_cell.angle_gamma   90.00
#
_symmetry.space_group_name_H-M   'P 1'
#
loop_
_entity.id
_entity.type
_entity.pdbx_description
1 polymer ?
#
loop_
_entity_poly.entity_id
_entity_poly.type
_entity_poly.pdbx_seq_one_letter_code
_entity_poly.pdbx_strand_id
1 'polypeptide(L)'
;MVRKARIKLTSTDYKKLDEICSELKAIAEKAGVRVSGPIPLPTKKLKVPVMKSPCGEGTKTWDKWEMRIHRRLIDVDAEDRVMRRIMRMRVPEEVYISIELI
;
A
#
# COMPACT_ATOMS: atom_id res chain seq x y z
N MET A 1 -6.61 -27.88 4.39
CA MET A 1 -6.94 -27.02 3.24
C MET A 1 -6.19 -25.71 3.45
N VAL A 2 -5.22 -25.38 2.61
CA VAL A 2 -4.39 -24.18 2.79
C VAL A 2 -5.21 -22.97 2.35
N ARG A 3 -5.72 -22.20 3.31
CA ARG A 3 -6.34 -20.90 3.03
C ARG A 3 -5.24 -19.89 2.74
N LYS A 4 -5.44 -18.98 1.81
CA LYS A 4 -4.46 -17.93 1.47
C LYS A 4 -5.01 -16.60 1.95
N ALA A 5 -4.22 -15.83 2.69
CA ALA A 5 -4.55 -14.46 3.01
C ALA A 5 -3.88 -13.52 2.01
N ARG A 6 -4.68 -12.65 1.41
CA ARG A 6 -4.24 -11.60 0.51
C ARG A 6 -4.19 -10.28 1.26
N ILE A 7 -2.99 -9.72 1.36
CA ILE A 7 -2.72 -8.47 2.06
C ILE A 7 -2.49 -7.38 1.02
N LYS A 8 -3.39 -6.40 0.99
CA LYS A 8 -3.30 -5.20 0.15
C LYS A 8 -2.77 -4.06 0.99
N LEU A 9 -1.63 -3.50 0.59
CA LEU A 9 -1.02 -2.33 1.22
C LEU A 9 -1.18 -1.13 0.28
N THR A 10 -1.64 -0.01 0.79
CA THR A 10 -1.82 1.23 0.02
C THR A 10 -1.27 2.41 0.80
N SER A 11 -0.46 3.26 0.16
CA SER A 11 0.07 4.47 0.79
C SER A 11 0.39 5.56 -0.24
N THR A 12 0.48 6.80 0.22
CA THR A 12 0.98 7.95 -0.55
C THR A 12 2.50 8.03 -0.54
N ASP A 13 3.15 7.55 0.53
CA ASP A 13 4.61 7.49 0.66
C ASP A 13 5.12 6.09 0.33
N TYR A 14 5.96 5.98 -0.69
CA TYR A 14 6.51 4.70 -1.12
C TYR A 14 7.58 4.16 -0.16
N LYS A 15 8.30 5.02 0.56
CA LYS A 15 9.41 4.59 1.43
C LYS A 15 8.87 3.81 2.63
N LYS A 16 7.90 4.41 3.33
CA LYS A 16 7.21 3.77 4.46
C LYS A 16 6.50 2.48 4.04
N LEU A 17 5.92 2.47 2.85
CA LEU A 17 5.26 1.29 2.28
C LEU A 17 6.26 0.14 2.06
N ASP A 18 7.44 0.43 1.49
CA ASP A 18 8.47 -0.57 1.23
C ASP A 18 9.15 -1.06 2.53
N GLU A 19 9.27 -0.20 3.55
CA GLU A 19 9.73 -0.57 4.89
C GLU A 19 8.79 -1.61 5.55
N ILE A 20 7.49 -1.31 5.61
CA ILE A 20 6.46 -2.22 6.17
C ILE A 20 6.41 -3.52 5.39
N CYS A 21 6.51 -3.42 4.08
CA CYS A 21 6.54 -4.56 3.19
C CYS A 21 7.73 -5.49 3.49
N SER A 22 8.91 -4.91 3.76
CA SER A 22 10.11 -5.67 4.12
C SER A 22 9.99 -6.31 5.50
N GLU A 23 9.41 -5.60 6.46
CA GLU A 23 9.16 -6.13 7.80
C GLU A 23 8.13 -7.28 7.79
N LEU A 24 7.04 -7.15 7.03
CA LEU A 24 6.06 -8.23 6.82
C LEU A 24 6.71 -9.47 6.23
N LYS A 25 7.56 -9.29 5.22
CA LYS A 25 8.31 -10.39 4.60
C LYS A 25 9.23 -11.08 5.63
N ALA A 26 9.96 -10.32 6.43
CA ALA A 26 10.84 -10.86 7.47
C ALA A 26 10.07 -11.62 8.57
N ILE A 27 8.88 -11.14 8.95
CA ILE A 27 8.01 -11.83 9.93
C ILE A 27 7.53 -13.17 9.38
N ALA A 28 7.12 -13.20 8.11
CA ALA A 28 6.61 -14.40 7.47
C ALA A 28 7.72 -15.44 7.19
N GLU A 29 8.92 -15.00 6.79
CA GLU A 29 10.10 -15.86 6.66
C GLU A 29 10.53 -16.47 8.01
N LYS A 30 10.56 -15.68 9.09
CA LYS A 30 10.82 -16.17 10.46
C LYS A 30 9.77 -17.18 10.94
N ALA A 31 8.55 -17.11 10.42
CA ALA A 31 7.49 -18.05 10.75
C ALA A 31 7.54 -19.33 9.90
N GLY A 32 8.37 -19.38 8.85
CA GLY A 32 8.46 -20.53 7.94
C GLY A 32 7.27 -20.66 6.98
N VAL A 33 6.50 -19.59 6.80
CA VAL A 33 5.30 -19.59 5.95
C VAL A 33 5.66 -19.22 4.52
N ARG A 34 5.00 -19.85 3.54
CA ARG A 34 5.21 -19.53 2.13
C ARG A 34 4.59 -18.16 1.83
N VAL A 35 5.42 -17.27 1.28
CA VAL A 35 5.02 -15.92 0.90
C VAL A 35 5.18 -15.78 -0.61
N SER A 36 4.10 -15.37 -1.28
CA SER A 36 4.24 -14.75 -2.60
C SER A 36 4.61 -13.30 -2.37
N GLY A 37 5.84 -12.96 -2.78
CA GLY A 37 6.50 -11.71 -2.46
C GLY A 37 5.70 -10.46 -2.82
N PRO A 38 6.14 -9.28 -2.39
CA PRO A 38 5.39 -8.06 -2.60
C PRO A 38 5.34 -7.69 -4.07
N ILE A 39 4.17 -7.89 -4.66
CA ILE A 39 3.88 -7.55 -6.04
C ILE A 39 3.58 -6.05 -6.08
N PRO A 40 4.42 -5.23 -6.73
CA PRO A 40 4.12 -3.82 -6.92
C PRO A 40 3.00 -3.68 -7.95
N LEU A 41 1.86 -3.17 -7.50
CA LEU A 41 0.77 -2.84 -8.41
C LEU A 41 1.02 -1.44 -9.03
N PRO A 42 0.48 -1.18 -10.23
CA PRO A 42 0.58 0.13 -10.86
C PRO A 42 0.11 1.25 -9.93
N THR A 43 0.93 2.29 -9.80
CA THR A 43 0.62 3.46 -8.96
C THR A 43 -0.52 4.24 -9.59
N LYS A 44 -1.58 4.50 -8.82
CA LYS A 44 -2.69 5.34 -9.29
C LYS A 44 -2.26 6.80 -9.18
N LYS A 45 -2.33 7.53 -10.30
CA LYS A 45 -2.03 8.96 -10.37
C LYS A 45 -3.34 9.72 -10.45
N LEU A 46 -3.68 10.46 -9.39
CA LEU A 46 -4.82 11.37 -9.37
C LEU A 46 -4.32 12.75 -9.80
N LYS A 47 -4.79 13.24 -10.93
CA LYS A 47 -4.41 14.56 -11.47
C LYS A 47 -5.58 15.52 -11.30
N VAL A 48 -5.31 16.66 -10.68
CA VAL A 48 -6.31 17.72 -10.48
C VAL A 48 -5.74 19.02 -11.07
N PRO A 49 -6.05 19.33 -12.35
CA PRO A 49 -5.68 20.60 -12.93
C PRO A 49 -6.59 21.71 -12.40
N VAL A 50 -6.00 22.78 -11.87
CA VAL A 50 -6.74 23.94 -11.33
C VAL A 50 -6.25 25.20 -12.02
N MET A 51 -7.16 26.12 -12.33
CA MET A 51 -6.78 27.43 -12.86
C MET A 51 -6.13 28.27 -11.75
N LYS A 52 -5.01 28.93 -12.05
CA LYS A 52 -4.31 29.77 -11.07
C LYS A 52 -5.11 31.00 -10.68
N SER A 53 -5.75 31.63 -11.67
CA SER A 53 -6.49 32.86 -11.48
C SER A 53 -7.87 32.59 -10.87
N PRO A 54 -8.27 33.31 -9.81
CA PRO A 54 -9.59 33.17 -9.20
C PRO A 54 -10.69 33.94 -9.95
N CYS A 55 -10.35 35.05 -10.62
CA CYS A 55 -11.30 35.98 -11.25
C CYS A 55 -11.51 35.73 -12.76
N GLY A 56 -10.79 34.79 -13.38
CA GLY A 56 -10.93 34.45 -14.81
C GLY A 56 -10.29 35.44 -15.79
N GLU A 57 -9.81 36.61 -15.33
CA GLU A 57 -9.05 37.56 -16.13
C GLU A 57 -7.53 37.27 -16.11
N GLY A 58 -6.84 37.71 -17.16
CA GLY A 58 -5.40 37.51 -17.35
C GLY A 58 -5.03 36.27 -18.19
N THR A 59 -3.74 35.90 -18.18
CA THR A 59 -3.24 34.78 -18.97
C THR A 59 -3.73 33.44 -18.40
N LYS A 60 -4.29 32.58 -19.27
CA LYS A 60 -4.78 31.24 -18.90
C LYS A 60 -3.62 30.34 -18.46
N THR A 61 -3.37 30.33 -17.16
CA THR A 61 -2.33 29.51 -16.52
C THR A 61 -2.98 28.46 -15.61
N TRP A 62 -2.39 27.26 -15.59
CA TRP A 62 -2.94 26.09 -14.91
C TRP A 62 -1.88 25.48 -14.01
N ASP A 63 -2.25 25.17 -12.77
CA ASP A 63 -1.47 24.29 -11.91
C ASP A 63 -1.94 22.85 -12.09
N LYS A 64 -0.97 21.93 -12.16
CA LYS A 64 -1.21 20.50 -12.34
C LYS A 64 -0.82 19.78 -11.07
N TRP A 65 -1.76 19.68 -10.14
CA TRP A 65 -1.55 18.92 -8.91
C TRP A 65 -1.66 17.43 -9.21
N GLU A 66 -0.74 16.63 -8.64
CA GLU A 66 -0.75 15.17 -8.75
C GLU A 66 -0.60 14.54 -7.38
N MET A 67 -1.51 13.63 -7.04
CA MET A 67 -1.39 12.72 -5.90
C MET A 67 -1.09 11.31 -6.41
N ARG A 68 -0.04 10.69 -5.88
CA ARG A 68 0.36 9.32 -6.21
C ARG A 68 -0.03 8.38 -5.09
N ILE A 69 -0.71 7.30 -5.46
CA ILE A 69 -1.09 6.23 -4.54
C ILE A 69 -0.36 4.97 -4.97
N HIS A 70 0.55 4.52 -4.11
CA HIS A 70 1.34 3.32 -4.27
C HIS A 70 0.59 2.13 -3.67
N ARG A 71 0.60 1.01 -4.39
CA ARG A 71 -0.10 -0.22 -4.00
C ARG A 71 0.86 -1.39 -4.04
N ARG A 72 0.83 -2.23 -3.00
CA ARG A 72 1.53 -3.51 -2.94
C ARG A 72 0.53 -4.61 -2.61
N LEU A 73 0.81 -5.80 -3.11
CA LEU A 73 0.04 -7.00 -2.85
C LEU A 73 0.99 -8.08 -2.32
N ILE A 74 0.64 -8.69 -1.20
CA ILE A 74 1.37 -9.83 -0.64
C ILE A 74 0.36 -10.94 -0.41
N ASP A 75 0.63 -12.13 -0.94
CA ASP A 75 -0.17 -13.31 -0.63
C ASP A 75 0.63 -14.21 0.33
N VAL A 76 0.02 -14.58 1.46
CA VAL A 76 0.62 -15.44 2.49
C VAL A 76 -0.30 -16.63 2.76
N ASP A 77 0.26 -17.79 3.11
CA ASP A 77 -0.56 -18.90 3.59
C ASP A 77 -1.16 -18.53 4.97
N ALA A 78 -2.46 -18.72 5.14
CA ALA A 78 -3.23 -18.29 6.30
C ALA A 78 -3.08 -19.29 7.45
N GLU A 79 -1.98 -19.17 8.19
CA GLU A 79 -1.81 -19.81 9.50
C GLU A 79 -2.20 -18.81 10.61
N ASP A 80 -3.10 -19.22 11.52
CA ASP A 80 -3.62 -18.36 12.61
C ASP A 80 -2.51 -17.71 13.45
N ARG A 81 -1.41 -18.43 13.67
CA ARG A 81 -0.26 -17.94 14.44
C ARG A 81 0.40 -16.74 13.76
N VAL A 82 0.51 -16.75 12.44
CA VAL A 82 1.14 -15.70 11.65
C VAL A 82 0.22 -14.50 11.49
N MET A 83 -1.08 -14.73 11.27
CA MET A 83 -2.08 -13.66 11.20
C MET A 83 -2.10 -12.80 12.47
N ARG A 84 -2.04 -13.43 13.65
CA ARG A 84 -1.96 -12.71 14.93
C ARG A 84 -0.68 -11.90 15.10
N ARG A 85 0.43 -12.34 14.52
CA ARG A 85 1.70 -11.58 14.55
C ARG A 85 1.64 -10.38 13.61
N ILE A 86 1.09 -10.57 12.41
CA ILE A 86 0.90 -9.50 11.42
C ILE A 86 0.00 -8.39 11.99
N MET A 87 -1.09 -8.74 12.67
CA MET A 87 -2.00 -7.75 13.27
C MET A 87 -1.38 -6.95 14.43
N ARG A 88 -0.30 -7.43 15.06
CA ARG A 88 0.40 -6.73 16.15
C ARG A 88 1.49 -5.77 15.66
N MET A 89 1.73 -5.73 14.36
CA MET A 89 2.72 -4.85 13.76
C MET A 89 2.32 -3.39 13.96
N ARG A 90 3.31 -2.52 14.19
CA ARG A 90 3.08 -1.07 14.27
C ARG A 90 2.96 -0.52 12.85
N VAL A 91 1.77 -0.05 12.50
CA VAL A 91 1.48 0.52 11.18
C VAL A 91 1.42 2.05 11.33
N PRO A 92 2.27 2.80 10.61
CA PRO A 92 2.15 4.26 10.49
C PRO A 92 0.79 4.65 9.90
N GLU A 93 0.27 5.82 10.28
CA GLU A 93 -1.06 6.29 9.85
C GLU A 93 -1.16 6.49 8.32
N GLU A 94 -0.04 6.69 7.63
CA GLU A 94 -0.05 6.89 6.17
C GLU A 94 -0.17 5.59 5.36
N VAL A 95 -0.13 4.43 6.02
CA VAL A 95 -0.22 3.13 5.34
C VAL A 95 -1.52 2.44 5.68
N TYR A 96 -2.33 2.23 4.65
CA TYR A 96 -3.58 1.50 4.74
C TYR A 96 -3.36 0.02 4.41
N ILE A 97 -3.80 -0.85 5.31
CA ILE A 97 -3.70 -2.30 5.17
C ILE A 97 -5.10 -2.90 5.10
N SER A 98 -5.34 -3.73 4.09
CA SER A 98 -6.57 -4.52 3.96
C SER A 98 -6.20 -6.00 3.80
N ILE A 99 -6.86 -6.86 4.56
CA ILE A 99 -6.61 -8.30 4.58
C ILE A 99 -7.88 -9.00 4.12
N GLU A 100 -7.75 -9.85 3.10
CA GLU A 100 -8.83 -10.70 2.58
C GLU A 100 -8.41 -12.17 2.68
N LEU A 101 -9.30 -13.02 3.20
CA LEU A 101 -9.10 -14.48 3.26
C LEU A 101 -9.67 -15.11 1.98
N ILE A 102 -8.88 -15.95 1.32
CA ILE A 102 -9.19 -16.66 0.06
C ILE A 102 -9.05 -18.17 0.28
#